data_AF-A0A6M3JPQ5-F1
#
_entry.id   AF-A0A6M3JPQ5-F1
#
_cell.length_a   1.000
_cell.length_b   1.000
_cell.length_c   1.000
_cell.angle_alpha   90.00
_cell.angle_beta   90.00
_cell.angle_gamma   90.00
#
_symmetry.space_group_name_H-M   'P 1'
#
loop_
_entity.id
_entity.type
_entity.pdbx_description
1 polymer ?
#
loop_
_entity_poly.entity_id
_entity_poly.type
_entity_poly.pdbx_seq_one_letter_code
_entity_poly.pdbx_strand_id
1 'polypeptide(L)'
;MSSNYHYQIATAANSTAYKIDRTSTGRINRVEIEFPDGCVALVGVKIYINNVQTFPTNAEEYIRGEAETVIINSNYQLSSMSEIKIEVKNEDVTYQHSPIIRIYISERFNGLNDRSVRPSIHPLVKMHKKENTGFGNVIIDTLKDIFKGGLRGW
;
A
#
# COMPACT_ATOMS: atom_id res chain seq x y z
N MET A 1 -4.18 9.81 4.37
CA MET A 1 -5.26 9.18 5.15
C MET A 1 -5.41 7.72 4.73
N SER A 2 -5.97 6.85 5.57
CA SER A 2 -6.27 5.46 5.21
C SER A 2 -7.77 5.27 5.01
N SER A 3 -8.16 4.73 3.86
CA SER A 3 -9.54 4.38 3.54
C SER A 3 -9.79 2.91 3.88
N ASN A 4 -10.96 2.64 4.46
CA ASN A 4 -11.45 1.29 4.70
C ASN A 4 -12.72 1.07 3.87
N TYR A 5 -12.66 0.11 2.95
CA TYR A 5 -13.79 -0.29 2.13
C TYR A 5 -14.41 -1.55 2.72
N HIS A 6 -15.72 -1.55 2.90
CA HIS A 6 -16.46 -2.63 3.53
C HIS A 6 -17.59 -3.09 2.61
N TYR A 7 -17.59 -4.38 2.27
CA TYR A 7 -18.57 -5.01 1.39
C TYR A 7 -19.17 -6.24 2.06
N GLN A 8 -20.49 -6.31 2.10
CA GLN A 8 -21.22 -7.54 2.40
C GLN A 8 -21.93 -7.96 1.13
N ILE A 9 -21.59 -9.14 0.60
CA ILE A 9 -22.07 -9.60 -0.70
C ILE A 9 -22.94 -10.84 -0.50
N ALA A 10 -24.24 -10.65 -0.58
CA ALA A 10 -25.21 -11.74 -0.57
C ALA A 10 -25.15 -12.56 -1.87
N THR A 11 -24.93 -13.86 -1.73
CA THR A 11 -24.80 -14.80 -2.86
C THR A 11 -25.74 -15.97 -2.65
N ALA A 12 -26.76 -16.07 -3.52
CA ALA A 12 -27.75 -17.15 -3.48
C ALA A 12 -27.09 -18.53 -3.62
N ALA A 13 -27.81 -19.58 -3.23
CA ALA A 13 -27.36 -20.96 -3.39
C ALA A 13 -26.94 -21.25 -4.85
N ASN A 14 -25.83 -21.97 -5.02
CA ASN A 14 -25.24 -22.39 -6.29
C ASN A 14 -25.13 -21.25 -7.32
N SER A 15 -24.63 -20.08 -6.89
CA SER A 15 -24.56 -18.88 -7.73
C SER A 15 -23.28 -18.09 -7.51
N THR A 16 -23.02 -17.12 -8.39
CA THR A 16 -21.92 -16.17 -8.26
C THR A 16 -22.46 -14.74 -8.24
N ALA A 17 -21.97 -13.93 -7.29
CA ALA A 17 -22.28 -12.51 -7.18
C ALA A 17 -21.00 -11.67 -7.32
N TYR A 18 -21.17 -10.41 -7.71
CA TYR A 18 -20.07 -9.49 -7.94
C TYR A 18 -20.34 -8.12 -7.33
N LYS A 19 -19.27 -7.46 -6.87
CA LYS A 19 -19.25 -6.04 -6.54
C LYS A 19 -18.10 -5.39 -7.29
N ILE A 20 -18.37 -4.27 -7.94
CA ILE A 20 -17.36 -3.48 -8.63
C ILE A 20 -17.34 -2.09 -7.99
N ASP A 21 -16.14 -1.61 -7.69
CA ASP A 21 -15.90 -0.25 -7.22
C ASP A 21 -14.66 0.34 -7.89
N ARG A 22 -14.58 1.68 -7.95
CA ARG A 22 -13.45 2.40 -8.52
C ARG A 22 -12.78 3.21 -7.44
N THR A 23 -11.48 2.99 -7.28
CA THR A 23 -10.66 3.72 -6.30
C THR A 23 -9.56 4.51 -6.99
N SER A 24 -9.17 5.62 -6.36
CA SER A 24 -8.00 6.39 -6.75
C SER A 24 -6.71 5.69 -6.31
N THR A 25 -5.57 6.37 -6.50
CA THR A 25 -4.24 5.86 -6.18
C THR A 25 -4.08 5.51 -4.71
N GLY A 26 -3.35 4.42 -4.42
CA GLY A 26 -3.06 4.03 -3.03
C GLY A 26 -2.31 2.72 -2.96
N ARG A 27 -2.22 2.14 -1.77
CA ARG A 27 -1.65 0.80 -1.54
C ARG A 27 -2.64 -0.02 -0.72
N ILE A 28 -3.00 -1.20 -1.23
CA ILE A 28 -3.75 -2.19 -0.46
C ILE A 28 -2.77 -2.81 0.52
N ASN A 29 -2.96 -2.52 1.81
CA ASN A 29 -2.09 -3.02 2.87
C ASN A 29 -2.62 -4.30 3.50
N ARG A 30 -3.95 -4.45 3.49
CA ARG A 30 -4.64 -5.58 4.14
C ARG A 30 -5.96 -5.82 3.44
N VAL A 31 -6.29 -7.10 3.29
CA VAL A 31 -7.61 -7.59 2.93
C VAL A 31 -8.05 -8.53 4.03
N GLU A 32 -9.30 -8.40 4.47
CA GLU A 32 -9.94 -9.33 5.40
C GLU A 32 -11.19 -9.89 4.75
N ILE A 33 -11.39 -11.19 4.90
CA ILE A 33 -12.57 -11.90 4.41
C ILE A 33 -13.11 -12.71 5.58
N GLU A 34 -14.27 -12.30 6.07
CA GLU A 34 -14.99 -12.98 7.13
C GLU A 34 -16.06 -13.88 6.51
N PHE A 35 -15.91 -15.18 6.70
CA PHE A 35 -16.82 -16.19 6.20
C PHE A 35 -17.91 -16.48 7.24
N PRO A 36 -19.18 -16.60 6.81
CA PRO A 36 -20.26 -16.96 7.72
C PRO A 36 -20.10 -18.40 8.23
N ASP A 37 -20.74 -18.70 9.34
CA ASP A 37 -20.86 -20.06 9.86
C ASP A 37 -21.73 -20.94 8.95
N GLY A 38 -21.49 -22.25 8.97
CA GLY A 38 -22.28 -23.24 8.23
C GLY A 38 -22.07 -23.26 6.71
N CYS A 39 -21.07 -22.55 6.19
CA CYS A 39 -20.75 -22.58 4.76
C CYS A 39 -19.84 -23.76 4.37
N VAL A 40 -19.13 -24.37 5.33
CA VAL A 40 -18.29 -25.57 5.13
C VAL A 40 -17.30 -25.41 3.96
N ALA A 41 -16.68 -24.24 3.84
CA ALA A 41 -15.78 -23.86 2.74
C ALA A 41 -16.39 -23.89 1.32
N LEU A 42 -17.72 -23.94 1.18
CA LEU A 42 -18.42 -23.87 -0.11
C LEU A 42 -18.56 -22.45 -0.65
N VAL A 43 -18.19 -21.44 0.13
CA VAL A 43 -18.15 -20.03 -0.29
C VAL A 43 -16.73 -19.63 -0.59
N GLY A 44 -16.50 -19.12 -1.79
CA GLY A 44 -15.21 -18.66 -2.28
C GLY A 44 -15.21 -17.18 -2.64
N VAL A 45 -14.11 -16.48 -2.36
CA VAL A 45 -13.90 -15.07 -2.72
C VAL A 45 -12.66 -14.91 -3.62
N LYS A 46 -12.82 -14.13 -4.69
CA LYS A 46 -11.74 -13.62 -5.54
C LYS A 46 -11.81 -12.09 -5.60
N ILE A 47 -10.65 -11.45 -5.68
CA ILE A 47 -10.54 -10.01 -5.86
C ILE A 47 -9.65 -9.74 -7.07
N TYR A 48 -10.21 -9.00 -8.01
CA TYR A 48 -9.55 -8.56 -9.23
C TYR A 48 -9.24 -7.07 -9.11
N ILE A 49 -8.05 -6.68 -9.53
CA ILE A 49 -7.66 -5.29 -9.71
C ILE A 49 -7.39 -5.07 -11.19
N ASN A 50 -8.10 -4.14 -11.83
CA ASN A 50 -8.00 -3.88 -13.28
C ASN A 50 -8.11 -5.16 -14.13
N ASN A 51 -9.11 -6.00 -13.81
CA ASN A 51 -9.35 -7.31 -14.44
C ASN A 51 -8.28 -8.39 -14.24
N VAL A 52 -7.28 -8.15 -13.37
CA VAL A 52 -6.27 -9.16 -13.01
C VAL A 52 -6.60 -9.73 -11.64
N GLN A 53 -6.73 -11.06 -11.54
CA GLN A 53 -6.92 -11.73 -10.25
C GLN A 53 -5.71 -11.44 -9.37
N THR A 54 -5.94 -10.71 -8.28
CA THR A 54 -4.88 -10.26 -7.38
C THR A 54 -4.91 -11.05 -6.07
N PHE A 55 -6.11 -11.42 -5.60
CA PHE A 55 -6.29 -12.27 -4.42
C PHE A 55 -7.33 -13.38 -4.70
N PRO A 56 -7.01 -14.65 -4.44
CA PRO A 56 -5.68 -15.17 -4.12
C PRO A 56 -4.72 -15.01 -5.32
N THR A 57 -3.41 -15.18 -5.08
CA THR A 57 -2.38 -15.05 -6.12
C THR A 57 -2.35 -16.23 -7.09
N ASN A 58 -2.85 -17.39 -6.67
CA ASN A 58 -2.96 -18.57 -7.52
C ASN A 58 -4.14 -18.39 -8.48
N ALA A 59 -3.85 -18.38 -9.78
CA ALA A 59 -4.87 -18.19 -10.81
C ALA A 59 -6.00 -19.23 -10.66
N GLU A 60 -7.23 -18.79 -10.90
CA GLU A 60 -8.46 -19.59 -10.83
C GLU A 60 -8.87 -20.12 -9.45
N GLU A 61 -8.05 -19.95 -8.42
CA GLU A 61 -8.40 -20.35 -7.04
C GLU A 61 -9.26 -19.31 -6.31
N TYR A 62 -10.06 -19.78 -5.36
CA TYR A 62 -10.84 -18.94 -4.44
C TYR A 62 -10.24 -19.01 -3.04
N ILE A 63 -10.25 -17.88 -2.33
CA ILE A 63 -10.07 -17.89 -0.87
C ILE A 63 -11.35 -18.45 -0.26
N ARG A 64 -11.23 -19.44 0.61
CA ARG A 64 -12.33 -20.15 1.27
C ARG A 64 -12.06 -20.22 2.78
N GLY A 65 -13.11 -20.39 3.56
CA GLY A 65 -13.04 -20.56 5.01
C GLY A 65 -14.42 -20.91 5.59
N GLU A 66 -14.48 -21.09 6.91
CA GLU A 66 -15.72 -21.39 7.65
C GLU A 66 -15.68 -20.77 9.05
N ALA A 67 -16.67 -19.93 9.38
CA ALA A 67 -16.78 -19.26 10.68
C ALA A 67 -15.50 -18.53 11.14
N GLU A 68 -14.69 -18.06 10.19
CA GLU A 68 -13.37 -17.47 10.45
C GLU A 68 -13.14 -16.21 9.60
N THR A 69 -12.16 -15.40 10.02
CA THR A 69 -11.67 -14.27 9.23
C THR A 69 -10.31 -14.61 8.65
N VAL A 70 -10.24 -14.73 7.33
CA VAL A 70 -8.98 -14.84 6.58
C VAL A 70 -8.39 -13.45 6.42
N ILE A 71 -7.15 -13.26 6.89
CA ILE A 71 -6.42 -11.99 6.81
C ILE A 71 -5.26 -12.14 5.84
N ILE A 72 -5.23 -11.28 4.82
CA ILE A 72 -4.16 -11.21 3.83
C ILE A 72 -3.46 -9.86 3.99
N ASN A 73 -2.24 -9.90 4.50
CA ASN A 73 -1.36 -8.73 4.48
C ASN A 73 -0.75 -8.59 3.09
N SER A 74 -0.84 -7.40 2.52
CA SER A 74 -0.34 -7.11 1.17
C SER A 74 0.37 -5.78 1.14
N ASN A 75 1.02 -5.50 0.02
CA ASN A 75 1.61 -4.22 -0.27
C ASN A 75 1.36 -3.85 -1.75
N TYR A 76 0.15 -4.18 -2.22
CA TYR A 76 -0.21 -4.07 -3.63
C TYR A 76 -0.46 -2.60 -4.01
N GLN A 77 0.31 -2.11 -4.98
CA GLN A 77 0.23 -0.73 -5.44
C GLN A 77 -0.91 -0.56 -6.44
N LEU A 78 -1.85 0.33 -6.13
CA LEU A 78 -2.89 0.76 -7.06
C LEU A 78 -2.35 1.85 -7.98
N SER A 79 -2.67 1.75 -9.27
CA SER A 79 -2.43 2.80 -10.27
C SER A 79 -3.48 3.90 -10.16
N SER A 80 -3.33 4.96 -10.96
CA SER A 80 -4.37 5.99 -11.08
C SER A 80 -5.65 5.40 -11.66
N MET A 81 -6.76 5.52 -10.93
CA MET A 81 -8.08 4.97 -11.27
C MET A 81 -8.08 3.45 -11.44
N SER A 82 -7.87 2.74 -10.33
CA SER A 82 -7.97 1.28 -10.31
C SER A 82 -9.42 0.81 -10.11
N GLU A 83 -9.84 -0.18 -10.89
CA GLU A 83 -11.10 -0.88 -10.68
C GLU A 83 -10.86 -2.09 -9.77
N ILE A 84 -11.65 -2.18 -8.70
CA ILE A 84 -11.68 -3.33 -7.79
C ILE A 84 -12.96 -4.10 -8.08
N LYS A 85 -12.83 -5.34 -8.53
CA LYS A 85 -13.95 -6.28 -8.68
C LYS A 85 -13.80 -7.39 -7.65
N ILE A 86 -14.80 -7.54 -6.79
CA ILE A 86 -14.93 -8.63 -5.84
C ILE A 86 -15.92 -9.63 -6.43
N GLU A 87 -15.51 -10.88 -6.51
CA GLU A 87 -16.32 -12.00 -6.95
C GLU A 87 -16.52 -12.96 -5.77
N VAL A 88 -17.77 -13.34 -5.53
CA VAL A 88 -18.15 -14.32 -4.51
C VAL A 88 -18.88 -15.46 -5.18
N LYS A 89 -18.31 -16.66 -5.09
CA LYS A 89 -18.91 -17.90 -5.58
C LYS A 89 -19.48 -18.67 -4.40
N ASN A 90 -20.75 -19.05 -4.47
CA ASN A 90 -21.39 -19.92 -3.50
C ASN A 90 -21.72 -21.27 -4.17
N GLU A 91 -21.08 -22.34 -3.71
CA GLU A 91 -21.29 -23.70 -4.19
C GLU A 91 -22.27 -24.50 -3.30
N ASP A 92 -22.75 -23.89 -2.21
CA ASP A 92 -23.83 -24.46 -1.40
C ASP A 92 -25.13 -24.48 -2.21
N VAL A 93 -25.76 -25.64 -2.31
CA VAL A 93 -27.01 -25.84 -3.07
C VAL A 93 -28.27 -25.50 -2.27
N THR A 94 -28.12 -25.28 -0.97
CA THR A 94 -29.23 -25.13 -0.01
C THR A 94 -29.33 -23.71 0.50
N TYR A 95 -28.22 -23.12 0.94
CA TYR A 95 -28.22 -21.87 1.68
C TYR A 95 -27.57 -20.72 0.91
N GLN A 96 -28.14 -19.53 1.11
CA GLN A 96 -27.51 -18.27 0.74
C GLN A 96 -26.45 -17.93 1.78
N HIS A 97 -25.31 -17.44 1.30
CA HIS A 97 -24.22 -16.97 2.15
C HIS A 97 -23.89 -15.51 1.88
N SER A 98 -23.27 -14.83 2.86
CA SER A 98 -22.97 -13.40 2.76
C SER A 98 -21.63 -13.06 3.42
N PRO A 99 -20.48 -13.42 2.79
CA PRO A 99 -19.18 -13.07 3.33
C PRO A 99 -19.01 -11.55 3.40
N ILE A 100 -18.20 -11.12 4.37
CA ILE A 100 -17.84 -9.72 4.57
C ILE A 100 -16.39 -9.54 4.11
N ILE A 101 -16.16 -8.59 3.20
CA ILE A 101 -14.85 -8.26 2.65
C ILE A 101 -14.47 -6.84 3.09
N ARG A 102 -13.29 -6.70 3.70
CA ARG A 102 -12.72 -5.41 4.09
C ARG A 102 -11.40 -5.17 3.38
N ILE A 103 -11.24 -4.03 2.72
CA ILE A 103 -10.02 -3.67 1.98
C ILE A 103 -9.47 -2.37 2.56
N TYR A 104 -8.24 -2.43 3.07
CA TYR A 104 -7.57 -1.31 3.70
C TYR A 104 -6.57 -0.69 2.73
N ILE A 105 -6.84 0.55 2.34
CA ILE A 105 -6.04 1.30 1.38
C ILE A 105 -5.40 2.50 2.08
N SER A 106 -4.07 2.56 2.13
CA SER A 106 -3.39 3.81 2.50
C SER A 106 -3.10 4.64 1.26
N GLU A 107 -3.25 5.95 1.37
CA GLU A 107 -2.69 6.85 0.36
C GLU A 107 -1.19 6.61 0.19
N ARG A 108 -0.73 6.72 -1.07
CA ARG A 108 0.69 6.81 -1.32
C ARG A 108 1.17 8.13 -0.75
N PHE A 109 2.06 8.09 0.25
CA PHE A 109 2.82 9.27 0.63
C PHE A 109 3.74 9.60 -0.56
N ASN A 110 3.30 10.49 -1.45
CA ASN A 110 4.17 11.05 -2.47
C ASN A 110 5.15 11.98 -1.74
N GLY A 111 6.30 11.43 -1.34
CA GLY A 111 7.41 12.14 -0.70
C GLY A 111 8.10 13.18 -1.58
N LEU A 112 7.36 13.85 -2.47
CA LEU A 112 7.87 14.87 -3.40
C LEU A 112 7.18 16.23 -3.27
N ASN A 113 6.14 16.39 -2.43
CA ASN A 113 5.47 17.69 -2.24
C ASN A 113 5.56 18.30 -0.84
N ASP A 114 6.16 17.63 0.15
CA ASP A 114 6.42 18.28 1.43
C ASP A 114 7.75 19.06 1.39
N ARG A 115 7.76 20.18 0.67
CA ARG A 115 8.80 21.21 0.79
C ARG A 115 8.58 22.11 2.02
N SER A 116 7.62 21.79 2.91
CA SER A 116 7.29 22.62 4.07
C SER A 116 8.13 22.31 5.31
N VAL A 117 8.81 21.16 5.35
CA VAL A 117 9.80 20.86 6.39
C VAL A 117 11.21 21.12 5.85
N ARG A 118 11.56 22.40 5.72
CA ARG A 118 12.97 22.75 5.87
C ARG A 118 13.29 22.55 7.35
N PRO A 119 14.24 21.70 7.76
CA PRO A 119 14.79 21.84 9.10
C PRO A 119 15.32 23.26 9.21
N SER A 120 14.78 24.05 10.14
CA SER A 120 15.39 25.30 10.54
C SER A 120 16.76 24.95 11.12
N ILE A 121 17.78 24.96 10.28
CA ILE A 121 19.16 24.93 10.75
C ILE A 121 19.37 26.33 11.34
N HIS A 122 18.99 26.50 12.61
CA HIS A 122 19.51 27.61 13.40
C HIS A 122 21.04 27.52 13.33
N PRO A 123 21.75 28.55 12.83
CA PRO A 123 23.18 28.56 13.00
C PRO A 123 23.45 28.80 14.49
N LEU A 124 23.88 27.75 15.19
CA LEU A 124 24.54 27.88 16.49
C LEU A 124 25.90 28.55 16.24
N VAL A 125 25.89 29.86 16.02
CA VAL A 125 27.07 30.70 16.15
C VAL A 125 27.35 30.83 17.64
N LYS A 126 28.11 29.88 18.20
CA LYS A 126 28.89 30.19 19.40
C LYS A 126 30.20 30.81 18.96
N MET A 127 30.17 32.14 18.86
CA MET A 127 31.38 32.94 19.00
C MET A 127 31.97 32.65 20.39
N HIS A 128 33.19 32.13 20.44
CA HIS A 128 34.09 32.35 21.57
C HIS A 128 35.40 32.92 21.05
N LYS A 129 35.84 33.93 21.78
CA LYS A 129 36.92 34.87 21.48
C LYS A 129 38.27 34.17 21.70
N LYS A 130 39.22 34.46 20.79
CA LYS A 130 40.67 34.18 20.81
C LYS A 130 41.29 33.91 22.19
N GLU A 131 42.10 32.87 22.29
CA GLU A 131 43.47 32.95 22.83
C GLU A 131 44.43 32.10 21.98
N ASN A 132 45.66 32.61 21.86
CA ASN A 132 46.61 32.31 20.82
C ASN A 132 47.84 31.67 21.47
N THR A 133 48.03 30.36 21.37
CA THR A 133 49.27 29.68 21.80
C THR A 133 49.55 28.44 20.96
N GLY A 134 50.54 28.57 20.08
CA GLY A 134 51.63 27.59 19.90
C GLY A 134 51.33 26.19 19.33
N PHE A 135 51.88 25.97 18.13
CA PHE A 135 52.46 24.70 17.63
C PHE A 135 51.56 23.44 17.56
N GLY A 136 51.35 22.94 16.34
CA GLY A 136 50.98 21.54 16.11
C GLY A 136 50.25 21.29 14.80
N ASN A 137 50.96 20.76 13.82
CA ASN A 137 50.47 20.35 12.50
C ASN A 137 49.32 19.33 12.61
N VAL A 138 48.16 19.61 12.00
CA VAL A 138 47.33 18.59 11.35
C VAL A 138 46.69 19.21 10.10
N ILE A 139 46.99 18.59 8.97
CA ILE A 139 46.57 18.92 7.61
C ILE A 139 45.03 18.85 7.52
N ILE A 140 44.39 19.98 7.23
CA ILE A 140 42.98 20.03 6.80
C ILE A 140 43.00 20.26 5.29
N ASP A 141 43.12 19.18 4.53
CA ASP A 141 42.92 19.26 3.09
C ASP A 141 41.43 19.40 2.79
N THR A 142 41.11 20.61 2.34
CA THR A 142 39.79 21.09 2.02
C THR A 142 39.38 20.55 0.65
N LEU A 143 38.22 19.90 0.61
CA LEU A 143 37.44 19.60 -0.60
C LEU A 143 37.27 20.85 -1.47
N LYS A 144 38.12 21.00 -2.48
CA LYS A 144 37.90 21.82 -3.68
C LYS A 144 38.50 21.10 -4.89
N ASP A 145 37.77 21.18 -6.00
CA ASP A 145 38.21 20.81 -7.37
C ASP A 145 37.81 19.45 -7.94
N ILE A 146 36.52 19.09 -7.85
CA ILE A 146 35.87 18.28 -8.91
C ILE A 146 34.54 18.93 -9.30
N PHE A 147 34.59 20.16 -9.81
CA PHE A 147 33.57 20.75 -10.69
C PHE A 147 34.10 22.09 -11.20
N LYS A 148 34.92 22.09 -12.26
CA LYS A 148 35.15 23.23 -13.16
C LYS A 148 36.00 22.82 -14.37
N GLY A 149 35.34 22.25 -15.37
CA GLY A 149 35.78 22.26 -16.77
C GLY A 149 34.50 22.12 -17.60
N GLY A 150 33.89 23.14 -18.18
CA GLY A 150 34.46 24.39 -18.69
C GLY A 150 34.41 24.35 -20.21
N LEU A 151 33.22 24.63 -20.78
CA LEU A 151 33.00 24.92 -22.19
C LEU A 151 33.95 26.03 -22.69
N ARG A 152 34.56 25.80 -23.86
CA ARG A 152 35.07 26.73 -24.90
C ARG A 152 35.65 25.82 -25.99
N GLY A 153 35.23 25.78 -27.26
CA GLY A 153 34.75 26.83 -28.14
C GLY A 153 35.93 27.30 -29.00
N TRP A 154 36.23 26.56 -30.09
CA TRP A 154 36.83 26.95 -31.38
C TRP A 154 36.54 25.83 -32.37
#